data_AF-A0A0W0STJ4-F1
#
_entry.id   AF-A0A0W0STJ4-F1
#
_cell.length_a   1.000
_cell.length_b   1.000
_cell.length_c   1.000
_cell.angle_alpha   90.00
_cell.angle_beta   90.00
_cell.angle_gamma   90.00
#
_symmetry.space_group_name_H-M   'P 1'
#
loop_
_entity.id
_entity.type
_entity.pdbx_description
1 polymer ?
#
loop_
_entity_poly.entity_id
_entity_poly.type
_entity_poly.pdbx_seq_one_letter_code
_entity_poly.pdbx_strand_id
1 'polypeptide(L)'
;MGSLVTLNSPSEITMNQQPESIKKDKLQIIDWLIEHFPNAFFKKGNQVKPLQIGIFDEIIDFYERLDTPPFSKKALREALSYYSSSPAYLNCQKPNAARVDLFGNEVDVVTEEQAKYAHQRYQQRYVEKRNQGLKQETK
;
A
#
# COMPACT_ATOMS: atom_id res chain seq x y z
N MET A 1 57.77 -23.35 -2.33
CA MET A 1 57.38 -22.79 -1.02
C MET A 1 56.80 -21.41 -1.26
N GLY A 2 55.47 -21.27 -1.29
CA GLY A 2 54.81 -20.01 -1.59
C GLY A 2 53.29 -20.12 -1.49
N SER A 3 52.78 -19.74 -0.31
CA SER A 3 51.43 -19.29 0.06
C SER A 3 50.17 -20.03 -0.43
N LEU A 4 49.59 -20.76 0.54
CA LEU A 4 48.15 -20.78 0.81
C LEU A 4 47.63 -19.35 1.01
N VAL A 5 46.51 -18.96 0.38
CA VAL A 5 45.46 -18.14 1.02
C VAL A 5 44.18 -18.07 0.17
N THR A 6 43.09 -18.51 0.81
CA THR A 6 41.67 -18.09 0.66
C THR A 6 40.94 -18.33 -0.67
N LEU A 7 40.18 -19.43 -0.70
CA LEU A 7 38.99 -19.56 -1.57
C LEU A 7 37.93 -18.57 -1.08
N ASN A 8 37.78 -17.48 -1.82
CA ASN A 8 36.67 -16.55 -1.63
C ASN A 8 35.46 -17.15 -2.35
N SER A 9 34.47 -17.63 -1.59
CA SER A 9 33.15 -18.00 -2.10
C SER A 9 32.49 -16.77 -2.72
N PRO A 10 32.14 -16.77 -4.02
CA PRO A 10 31.28 -15.73 -4.55
C PRO A 10 29.84 -16.06 -4.16
N SER A 11 29.42 -15.44 -3.07
CA SER A 11 28.22 -14.62 -3.01
C SER A 11 27.02 -15.11 -3.84
N GLU A 12 26.04 -15.64 -3.14
CA GLU A 12 24.63 -15.39 -3.45
C GLU A 12 24.39 -13.90 -3.77
N ILE A 13 23.27 -13.67 -4.47
CA ILE A 13 22.65 -12.39 -4.82
C ILE A 13 23.05 -11.89 -6.22
N THR A 14 22.13 -12.04 -7.17
CA THR A 14 21.36 -10.91 -7.72
C THR A 14 20.44 -11.45 -8.83
N MET A 15 19.17 -11.73 -8.52
CA MET A 15 18.12 -11.71 -9.55
C MET A 15 17.35 -10.40 -9.43
N ASN A 16 17.87 -9.45 -10.20
CA ASN A 16 17.31 -8.17 -10.55
C ASN A 16 15.98 -8.36 -11.32
N GLN A 17 14.84 -8.24 -10.63
CA GLN A 17 13.53 -8.19 -11.29
C GLN A 17 12.87 -6.82 -11.10
N GLN A 18 13.07 -6.00 -12.14
CA GLN A 18 12.18 -5.01 -12.76
C GLN A 18 11.02 -4.39 -11.93
N PRO A 19 10.83 -3.05 -11.96
CA PRO A 19 9.78 -2.36 -11.19
C PRO A 19 8.32 -2.68 -11.61
N GLU A 20 8.10 -3.35 -12.74
CA GLU A 20 6.76 -3.70 -13.23
C GLU A 20 6.18 -4.97 -12.57
N SER A 21 7.00 -5.97 -12.24
CA SER A 21 6.53 -7.17 -11.53
C SER A 21 6.06 -6.82 -10.12
N ILE A 22 6.80 -5.96 -9.42
CA ILE A 22 6.51 -5.53 -8.05
C ILE A 22 5.14 -4.84 -7.94
N LYS A 23 4.75 -4.03 -8.94
CA LYS A 23 3.41 -3.42 -8.97
C LYS A 23 2.33 -4.48 -9.15
N LYS A 24 2.57 -5.46 -10.02
CA LYS A 24 1.63 -6.55 -10.29
C LYS A 24 1.40 -7.38 -9.02
N ASP A 25 2.44 -7.67 -8.27
CA ASP A 25 2.33 -8.41 -7.00
C ASP A 25 1.49 -7.64 -5.97
N LYS A 26 1.68 -6.33 -5.85
CA LYS A 26 0.89 -5.47 -4.94
C LYS A 26 -0.58 -5.45 -5.32
N LEU A 27 -0.88 -5.38 -6.62
CA LEU A 27 -2.26 -5.39 -7.11
C LEU A 27 -2.94 -6.74 -6.88
N GLN A 28 -2.21 -7.86 -7.05
CA GLN A 28 -2.72 -9.19 -6.72
C GLN A 28 -3.09 -9.33 -5.24
N ILE A 29 -2.26 -8.77 -4.36
CA ILE A 29 -2.56 -8.75 -2.92
C ILE A 29 -3.79 -7.89 -2.62
N ILE A 30 -3.93 -6.73 -3.27
CA ILE A 30 -5.11 -5.88 -3.11
C ILE A 30 -6.37 -6.58 -3.65
N ASP A 31 -6.29 -7.27 -4.78
CA ASP A 31 -7.40 -8.05 -5.32
C ASP A 31 -7.80 -9.15 -4.31
N TRP A 32 -6.84 -9.86 -3.71
CA TRP A 32 -7.10 -10.82 -2.64
C TRP A 32 -7.78 -10.18 -1.43
N LEU A 33 -7.33 -8.99 -0.99
CA LEU A 33 -7.97 -8.25 0.10
C LEU A 33 -9.41 -7.85 -0.23
N ILE A 34 -9.70 -7.48 -1.48
CA ILE A 34 -11.06 -7.15 -1.93
C ILE A 34 -11.96 -8.39 -1.93
N GLU A 35 -11.42 -9.55 -2.32
CA GLU A 35 -12.16 -10.82 -2.32
C GLU A 35 -12.50 -11.29 -0.89
N HIS A 36 -11.57 -11.12 0.06
CA HIS A 36 -11.76 -11.56 1.44
C HIS A 36 -12.49 -10.52 2.30
N PHE A 37 -12.32 -9.24 2.00
CA PHE A 37 -12.87 -8.11 2.75
C PHE A 37 -13.55 -7.09 1.81
N PRO A 38 -14.63 -7.49 1.11
CA PRO A 38 -15.30 -6.65 0.10
C PRO A 38 -16.00 -5.41 0.69
N ASN A 39 -16.19 -5.38 2.01
CA ASN A 39 -16.82 -4.26 2.69
C ASN A 39 -15.81 -3.17 3.11
N ALA A 40 -14.53 -3.53 3.20
CA ALA A 40 -13.44 -2.63 3.57
C ALA A 40 -12.65 -2.17 2.34
N PHE A 41 -12.30 -3.11 1.46
CA PHE A 41 -11.45 -2.84 0.30
C PHE A 41 -12.27 -2.82 -0.99
N PHE A 42 -12.02 -1.78 -1.80
CA PHE A 42 -12.70 -1.59 -3.08
C PHE A 42 -11.70 -1.44 -4.22
N LYS A 43 -12.01 -2.09 -5.36
CA LYS A 43 -11.23 -1.98 -6.60
C LYS A 43 -11.39 -0.62 -7.26
N LYS A 44 -12.60 -0.06 -7.21
CA LYS A 44 -12.93 1.22 -7.83
C LYS A 44 -12.63 2.37 -6.88
N GLY A 45 -11.83 3.33 -7.35
CA GLY A 45 -11.40 4.49 -6.56
C GLY A 45 -12.55 5.33 -5.97
N ASN A 46 -13.71 5.37 -6.62
CA ASN A 46 -14.88 6.12 -6.15
C ASN A 46 -15.62 5.45 -4.98
N GLN A 47 -15.34 4.19 -4.70
CA GLN A 47 -15.94 3.43 -3.59
C GLN A 47 -14.98 3.29 -2.41
N VAL A 48 -13.73 3.71 -2.55
CA VAL A 48 -12.72 3.63 -1.49
C VAL A 48 -13.19 4.43 -0.28
N LYS A 49 -13.15 3.80 0.88
CA LYS A 49 -13.52 4.39 2.16
C LYS A 49 -12.29 4.51 3.07
N PRO A 50 -12.30 5.44 4.05
CA PRO A 50 -11.27 5.48 5.07
C PRO A 50 -11.27 4.18 5.87
N LEU A 51 -10.13 3.53 6.01
CA LEU A 51 -10.00 2.31 6.79
C LEU A 51 -9.74 2.62 8.27
N GLN A 52 -10.08 1.69 9.14
CA GLN A 52 -9.75 1.72 10.57
C GLN A 52 -8.23 1.82 10.81
N ILE A 53 -7.83 2.54 11.87
CA ILE A 53 -6.45 2.53 12.35
C ILE A 53 -6.13 1.14 12.91
N GLY A 54 -5.02 0.53 12.48
CA GLY A 54 -4.65 -0.81 12.93
C GLY A 54 -5.33 -1.94 12.15
N ILE A 55 -6.06 -1.63 11.06
CA ILE A 55 -6.67 -2.66 10.19
C ILE A 55 -5.66 -3.70 9.69
N PHE A 56 -4.38 -3.33 9.58
CA PHE A 56 -3.32 -4.25 9.21
C PHE A 56 -3.17 -5.42 10.19
N ASP A 57 -3.28 -5.15 11.50
CA ASP A 57 -3.10 -6.19 12.52
C ASP A 57 -4.26 -7.19 12.46
N GLU A 58 -5.49 -6.71 12.23
CA GLU A 58 -6.63 -7.60 12.02
C GLU A 58 -6.50 -8.47 10.75
N ILE A 59 -5.96 -7.90 9.66
CA ILE A 59 -5.67 -8.67 8.44
C ILE A 59 -4.61 -9.73 8.71
N ILE A 60 -3.58 -9.39 9.51
CA ILE A 60 -2.54 -10.34 9.89
C ILE A 60 -3.12 -11.48 10.72
N ASP A 61 -3.98 -11.19 11.70
CA ASP A 61 -4.67 -12.20 12.50
C ASP A 61 -5.50 -13.16 11.62
N PHE A 62 -6.21 -12.63 10.62
CA PHE A 62 -6.95 -13.46 9.66
C PHE A 62 -5.99 -14.27 8.77
N TYR A 63 -4.94 -13.63 8.28
CA TYR A 63 -3.94 -14.23 7.40
C TYR A 63 -3.16 -15.36 8.08
N GLU A 64 -2.84 -15.24 9.37
CA GLU A 64 -2.16 -16.28 10.15
C GLU A 64 -3.02 -17.53 10.38
N ARG A 65 -4.35 -17.39 10.28
CA ARG A 65 -5.29 -18.52 10.36
C ARG A 65 -5.43 -19.27 9.04
N LEU A 66 -4.84 -18.78 7.95
CA LEU A 66 -4.88 -19.47 6.66
C LEU A 66 -3.88 -20.63 6.67
N ASP A 67 -4.35 -21.81 6.29
CA ASP A 67 -3.49 -22.99 6.14
C ASP A 67 -2.39 -22.77 5.08
N THR A 68 -2.70 -22.02 4.03
CA THR A 68 -1.77 -21.72 2.93
C THR A 68 -1.71 -20.22 2.65
N PRO A 69 -0.69 -19.51 3.17
CA PRO A 69 -0.54 -18.08 2.93
C PRO A 69 -0.14 -17.81 1.46
N PRO A 70 -0.90 -16.99 0.71
CA PRO A 70 -0.65 -16.73 -0.72
C PRO A 70 0.54 -15.79 -1.01
N PHE A 71 0.97 -14.99 -0.04
CA PHE A 71 2.05 -14.01 -0.15
C PHE A 71 2.65 -13.72 1.23
N SER A 72 3.80 -13.05 1.35
CA SER A 72 4.43 -12.75 2.66
C SER A 72 3.81 -11.54 3.38
N LYS A 73 3.90 -11.50 4.72
CA LYS A 73 3.47 -10.34 5.54
C LYS A 73 4.11 -9.01 5.11
N LYS A 74 5.36 -9.06 4.66
CA LYS A 74 6.06 -7.88 4.11
C LYS A 74 5.38 -7.38 2.85
N ALA A 75 5.06 -8.28 1.91
CA ALA A 75 4.37 -7.94 0.68
C ALA A 75 2.97 -7.38 0.96
N LEU A 76 2.26 -7.94 1.94
CA LEU A 76 0.98 -7.41 2.42
C LEU A 76 1.08 -5.97 2.91
N ARG A 77 2.07 -5.67 3.75
CA ARG A 77 2.30 -4.32 4.25
C ARG A 77 2.61 -3.34 3.11
N GLU A 78 3.40 -3.76 2.13
CA GLU A 78 3.69 -2.93 0.96
C GLU A 78 2.46 -2.68 0.09
N ALA A 79 1.63 -3.69 -0.12
CA ALA A 79 0.38 -3.59 -0.88
C ALA A 79 -0.62 -2.66 -0.17
N LEU A 80 -0.77 -2.80 1.15
CA LEU A 80 -1.63 -1.93 1.94
C LEU A 80 -1.13 -0.47 1.93
N SER A 81 0.17 -0.27 2.09
CA SER A 81 0.79 1.06 1.99
C SER A 81 0.61 1.69 0.60
N TYR A 82 0.66 0.87 -0.45
CA TYR A 82 0.35 1.30 -1.81
C TYR A 82 -1.11 1.71 -1.95
N TYR A 83 -2.04 0.92 -1.42
CA TYR A 83 -3.48 1.21 -1.42
C TYR A 83 -3.79 2.52 -0.68
N SER A 84 -3.27 2.70 0.54
CA SER A 84 -3.48 3.91 1.35
C SER A 84 -2.75 5.15 0.83
N SER A 85 -1.74 4.96 -0.02
CA SER A 85 -1.04 6.07 -0.69
C SER A 85 -1.72 6.50 -1.99
N SER A 86 -2.73 5.76 -2.46
CA SER A 86 -3.41 6.04 -3.72
C SER A 86 -4.19 7.36 -3.67
N PRO A 87 -4.33 8.07 -4.81
CA PRO A 87 -5.05 9.33 -4.85
C PRO A 87 -6.52 9.17 -4.45
N ALA A 88 -7.14 8.04 -4.78
CA ALA A 88 -8.50 7.72 -4.38
C ALA A 88 -8.65 7.65 -2.85
N TYR A 89 -7.71 6.97 -2.17
CA TYR A 89 -7.72 6.85 -0.71
C TYR A 89 -7.44 8.16 0.01
N LEU A 90 -6.54 9.00 -0.51
CA LEU A 90 -6.29 10.30 0.08
C LEU A 90 -7.49 11.24 -0.09
N ASN A 91 -8.20 11.17 -1.22
CA ASN A 91 -9.39 11.97 -1.48
C ASN A 91 -10.63 11.53 -0.70
N CYS A 92 -10.70 10.27 -0.24
CA CYS A 92 -11.83 9.79 0.57
C CYS A 92 -11.71 10.20 2.05
N GLN A 93 -10.53 10.58 2.53
CA GLN A 93 -10.30 11.07 3.89
C GLN A 93 -10.86 12.49 4.06
N LYS A 94 -12.14 12.56 4.42
CA LYS A 94 -12.87 13.81 4.70
C LYS A 94 -13.20 13.92 6.18
N PRO A 95 -13.34 15.14 6.74
CA PRO A 95 -13.75 15.30 8.12
C PRO A 95 -15.12 14.65 8.33
N ASN A 96 -15.30 14.00 9.49
CA ASN A 96 -16.52 13.26 9.86
C ASN A 96 -16.84 12.05 8.96
N ALA A 97 -15.92 11.62 8.11
CA ALA A 97 -16.09 10.37 7.37
C ALA A 97 -15.90 9.18 8.32
N ALA A 98 -16.86 8.26 8.32
CA ALA A 98 -16.75 7.02 9.09
C ALA A 98 -15.65 6.13 8.51
N ARG A 99 -14.77 5.67 9.40
CA ARG A 99 -13.77 4.64 9.14
C ARG A 99 -14.45 3.28 9.22
N VAL A 100 -14.14 2.44 8.25
CA VAL A 100 -14.66 1.07 8.19
C VAL A 100 -13.62 0.07 8.69
N ASP A 101 -14.07 -0.90 9.47
CA ASP A 101 -13.31 -2.10 9.82
C ASP A 101 -13.28 -3.10 8.65
N LEU A 102 -12.72 -4.30 8.87
CA LEU A 102 -12.68 -5.37 7.85
C LEU A 102 -14.04 -5.87 7.40
N PHE A 103 -15.04 -5.77 8.27
CA PHE A 103 -16.40 -6.25 8.03
C PHE A 103 -17.32 -5.17 7.47
N GLY A 104 -16.86 -3.92 7.41
CA GLY A 104 -17.61 -2.76 6.94
C GLY A 104 -18.34 -1.99 8.03
N ASN A 105 -18.11 -2.31 9.30
CA ASN A 105 -18.70 -1.59 10.42
C ASN A 105 -17.99 -0.25 10.61
N GLU A 106 -18.77 0.77 10.95
CA GLU A 106 -18.25 2.09 11.29
C GLU A 106 -17.71 2.08 12.71
N VAL A 107 -16.40 2.27 12.85
CA VAL A 107 -15.71 2.16 14.14
C VAL A 107 -15.27 3.49 14.72
N ASP A 108 -14.86 4.42 13.87
CA ASP A 108 -14.29 5.70 14.27
C ASP A 108 -14.49 6.71 13.14
N VAL A 109 -14.27 7.99 13.38
CA VAL A 109 -14.42 9.06 12.40
C VAL A 109 -13.08 9.71 12.08
N VAL A 110 -12.91 10.11 10.83
CA VAL A 110 -11.74 10.89 10.42
C VAL A 110 -11.85 12.30 11.02
N THR A 111 -10.87 12.67 11.85
CA THR A 111 -10.80 14.01 12.43
C THR A 111 -10.40 15.04 11.38
N GLU A 112 -10.72 16.32 11.64
CA GLU A 112 -10.41 17.41 10.71
C GLU A 112 -8.90 17.51 10.42
N GLU A 113 -8.06 17.30 11.43
CA GLU A 113 -6.60 17.29 11.28
C GLU A 113 -6.11 16.16 10.38
N GLN A 114 -6.67 14.95 10.53
CA GLN A 114 -6.33 13.80 9.68
C GLN A 114 -6.75 14.03 8.23
N ALA A 115 -7.94 14.59 8.01
CA ALA A 115 -8.40 14.97 6.68
C ALA A 115 -7.51 16.04 6.03
N LYS A 116 -7.11 17.07 6.81
CA LYS A 116 -6.16 18.10 6.35
C LYS A 116 -4.81 17.48 5.96
N TYR A 117 -4.28 16.59 6.78
CA TYR A 117 -3.02 15.88 6.50
C TYR A 117 -3.12 15.03 5.23
N ALA A 118 -4.21 14.27 5.05
CA ALA A 118 -4.45 13.48 3.85
C ALA A 118 -4.52 14.35 2.58
N HIS A 119 -5.22 15.49 2.68
CA HIS A 119 -5.32 16.45 1.59
C HIS A 119 -3.95 17.05 1.23
N GLN A 120 -3.15 17.44 2.23
CA GLN A 120 -1.81 17.95 2.01
C GLN A 120 -0.91 16.90 1.34
N ARG A 121 -0.98 15.63 1.78
CA ARG A 121 -0.24 14.53 1.14
C ARG A 121 -0.66 14.31 -0.31
N TYR A 122 -1.95 14.44 -0.62
CA TYR A 122 -2.46 14.36 -1.98
C TYR A 122 -1.88 15.48 -2.85
N GLN A 123 -1.93 16.72 -2.36
CA GLN A 123 -1.38 17.88 -3.07
C GLN A 123 0.12 17.71 -3.37
N GLN A 124 0.92 17.35 -2.36
CA GLN A 124 2.36 17.14 -2.51
C GLN A 124 2.71 16.04 -3.51
N ARG A 125 1.98 14.92 -3.50
CA ARG A 125 2.32 13.77 -4.34
C ARG A 125 1.80 13.87 -5.77
N TYR A 126 0.62 14.44 -5.96
CA TYR A 126 -0.10 14.36 -7.25
C TYR A 126 -0.33 15.71 -7.92
N VAL A 127 -0.46 16.80 -7.15
CA VAL A 127 -0.67 18.14 -7.71
C VAL A 127 0.66 18.82 -8.02
N GLU A 128 1.60 18.83 -7.07
CA GLU A 128 2.91 19.47 -7.26
C GLU A 128 3.75 18.79 -8.35
N LYS A 129 3.68 17.45 -8.47
CA LYS A 129 4.30 16.71 -9.57
C LYS A 129 3.77 17.14 -10.94
N ARG A 130 2.47 17.51 -11.03
CA ARG A 130 1.87 17.98 -12.28
C ARG A 130 2.45 19.33 -12.71
N ASN A 131 2.74 20.21 -11.76
CA ASN A 131 3.34 21.52 -12.03
C ASN A 131 4.84 21.45 -12.37
N GLN A 132 5.55 20.40 -11.96
CA GLN A 132 6.95 20.17 -12.36
C GLN A 132 7.09 19.54 -13.75
N GLY A 133 6.10 18.78 -14.22
CA GLY A 133 6.07 18.25 -15.59
C GLY A 133 5.82 19.33 -16.65
N LEU A 134 4.95 20.31 -16.37
CA LEU A 134 4.66 21.41 -17.30
C LEU A 134 5.83 22.37 -17.56
N LYS A 135 6.91 22.33 -16.77
CA LYS A 135 8.07 23.22 -16.95
C LYS A 135 9.17 22.66 -17.87
N GLN A 136 9.01 21.44 -18.40
CA GLN A 136 10.07 20.79 -19.20
C GLN A 136 9.78 20.77 -20.72
N GLU A 137 8.64 21.29 -21.18
CA GLU A 137 8.25 21.31 -22.60
C GLU A 137 8.30 22.72 -23.23
N THR A 138 9.24 23.55 -22.79
CA THR A 138 9.52 24.83 -23.47
C THR A 138 11.01 25.14 -23.40
N LYS A 139 11.81 24.35 -24.11
CA LYS A 139 13.11 24.80 -24.62
C LYS A 139 13.50 24.05 -25.87
#